data_AF-A0A3L6PUV5-F1
#
_entry.id   AF-A0A3L6PUV5-F1
#
_cell.length_a   1.000
_cell.length_b   1.000
_cell.length_c   1.000
_cell.angle_alpha   90.00
_cell.angle_beta   90.00
_cell.angle_gamma   90.00
#
_symmetry.space_group_name_H-M   'P 1'
#
loop_
_entity.id
_entity.type
_entity.pdbx_description
1 polymer ?
#
loop_
_entity_poly.entity_id
_entity_poly.type
_entity_poly.pdbx_seq_one_letter_code
_entity_poly.pdbx_strand_id
1 'polypeptide(L)'
;MTFFVGTYPPDLPQDSNGGFLGLVNNPFNPANTYFPATVAVEFDAFRNDWDPKDTMSHVGVDVNNISSVAYAALPDGCFNGAMSAWVRYDANVSTLSATLRFDDQPGLGIYNVSAPVDLRAEELPRQAAVGFSAATGDYVESHQILSWSFESTLTNVAVINKTGKWLPLLLLIFLLVSLQ
;
A
#
# COMPACT_ATOMS: atom_id res chain seq x y z
N MET A 1 -2.58 1.43 8.71
CA MET A 1 -2.76 2.51 7.68
C MET A 1 -2.20 2.04 6.35
N THR A 2 -2.71 2.50 5.21
CA THR A 2 -2.21 2.11 3.88
C THR A 2 -1.89 3.32 3.00
N PHE A 3 -1.00 3.14 2.04
CA PHE A 3 -1.01 3.88 0.78
C PHE A 3 -1.57 2.96 -0.31
N PHE A 4 -2.57 3.41 -1.07
CA PHE A 4 -3.26 2.57 -2.05
C PHE A 4 -3.33 3.18 -3.45
N VAL A 5 -3.48 2.29 -4.44
CA VAL A 5 -3.91 2.55 -5.80
C VAL A 5 -5.20 1.75 -6.03
N GLY A 6 -6.29 2.42 -6.38
CA GLY A 6 -7.62 1.79 -6.48
C GLY A 6 -8.47 2.33 -7.63
N THR A 7 -9.72 1.88 -7.70
CA THR A 7 -10.69 2.34 -8.71
C THR A 7 -10.98 3.84 -8.60
N TYR A 8 -11.32 4.48 -9.73
CA TYR A 8 -11.77 5.86 -9.79
C TYR A 8 -13.20 5.96 -10.38
N PRO A 9 -14.12 6.74 -9.77
CA PRO A 9 -13.94 7.47 -8.51
C PRO A 9 -13.74 6.51 -7.31
N PRO A 10 -13.01 6.94 -6.27
CA PRO A 10 -12.85 6.13 -5.07
C PRO A 10 -14.16 6.11 -4.28
N ASP A 11 -14.53 4.93 -3.79
CA ASP A 11 -15.66 4.72 -2.89
C ASP A 11 -15.16 4.21 -1.53
N LEU A 12 -15.87 4.56 -0.46
CA LEU A 12 -15.55 4.03 0.87
C LEU A 12 -15.86 2.53 0.93
N PRO A 13 -14.89 1.68 1.32
CA PRO A 13 -15.14 0.25 1.43
C PRO A 13 -16.17 -0.09 2.51
N GLN A 14 -17.03 -1.06 2.23
CA GLN A 14 -18.12 -1.52 3.09
C GLN A 14 -17.58 -2.35 4.27
N ASP A 15 -18.00 -1.99 5.48
CA ASP A 15 -17.61 -2.66 6.74
C ASP A 15 -16.10 -2.81 6.93
N SER A 16 -15.34 -1.83 6.46
CA SER A 16 -13.87 -1.87 6.43
C SER A 16 -13.25 -1.23 7.68
N ASN A 17 -13.69 -1.65 8.86
CA ASN A 17 -13.18 -1.18 10.15
C ASN A 17 -11.97 -2.01 10.64
N GLY A 18 -11.27 -1.50 11.65
CA GLY A 18 -10.15 -2.20 12.29
C GLY A 18 -9.12 -2.71 11.28
N GLY A 19 -8.84 -4.02 11.34
CA GLY A 19 -7.85 -4.69 10.50
C GLY A 19 -8.12 -4.67 8.99
N PHE A 20 -9.29 -4.22 8.52
CA PHE A 20 -9.50 -4.00 7.07
C PHE A 20 -8.96 -2.65 6.58
N LEU A 21 -8.46 -1.82 7.49
CA LEU A 21 -7.72 -0.58 7.24
C LEU A 21 -8.44 0.47 6.40
N GLY A 22 -9.77 0.38 6.25
CA GLY A 22 -10.52 1.20 5.31
C GLY A 22 -10.13 0.94 3.85
N LEU A 23 -9.49 -0.20 3.54
CA LEU A 23 -8.90 -0.54 2.24
C LEU A 23 -9.81 -1.46 1.42
N VAL A 24 -10.31 -2.53 2.04
CA VAL A 24 -11.10 -3.58 1.36
C VAL A 24 -12.48 -3.73 2.00
N ASN A 25 -13.46 -4.13 1.19
CA ASN A 25 -14.74 -4.57 1.74
C ASN A 25 -14.51 -5.81 2.60
N ASN A 26 -15.13 -5.90 3.77
CA ASN A 26 -14.95 -7.05 4.66
C ASN A 26 -15.47 -8.34 3.99
N PRO A 27 -14.59 -9.31 3.67
CA PRO A 27 -14.98 -10.51 2.93
C PRO A 27 -15.79 -11.50 3.79
N PHE A 28 -15.84 -11.32 5.11
CA PHE A 28 -16.58 -12.18 6.03
C PHE A 28 -18.02 -11.72 6.27
N ASN A 29 -18.42 -10.54 5.76
CA ASN A 29 -19.82 -10.13 5.76
C ASN A 29 -20.49 -10.56 4.44
N PRO A 30 -21.48 -11.48 4.46
CA PRO A 30 -22.16 -11.93 3.24
C PRO A 30 -22.98 -10.84 2.54
N ALA A 31 -23.24 -9.69 3.19
CA ALA A 31 -23.86 -8.53 2.54
C ALA A 31 -22.93 -7.84 1.54
N ASN A 32 -21.61 -7.99 1.70
CA ASN A 32 -20.61 -7.44 0.80
C ASN A 32 -20.49 -8.33 -0.45
N THR A 33 -21.01 -7.85 -1.57
CA THR A 33 -21.10 -8.60 -2.84
C THR A 33 -20.19 -8.04 -3.95
N TYR A 34 -19.51 -6.94 -3.67
CA TYR A 34 -18.62 -6.24 -4.59
C TYR A 34 -17.26 -6.05 -3.93
N PHE A 35 -16.17 -6.22 -4.68
CA PHE A 35 -14.80 -6.04 -4.21
C PHE A 35 -14.02 -5.30 -5.30
N PRO A 36 -13.91 -3.97 -5.23
CA PRO A 36 -13.19 -3.19 -6.24
C PRO A 36 -11.70 -3.54 -6.23
N ALA A 37 -11.08 -3.49 -7.41
CA ALA A 37 -9.65 -3.70 -7.54
C ALA A 37 -8.86 -2.66 -6.73
N THR A 38 -7.92 -3.13 -5.92
CA THR A 38 -7.06 -2.29 -5.09
C THR A 38 -5.70 -2.96 -4.88
N VAL A 39 -4.65 -2.16 -4.94
CA VAL A 39 -3.29 -2.57 -4.61
C VAL A 39 -2.75 -1.57 -3.60
N ALA A 40 -2.18 -2.05 -2.51
CA ALA A 40 -1.70 -1.18 -1.44
C ALA A 40 -0.35 -1.61 -0.87
N VAL A 41 0.27 -0.65 -0.18
CA VAL A 41 1.28 -0.91 0.82
C VAL A 41 0.64 -0.61 2.17
N GLU A 42 0.58 -1.60 3.04
CA GLU A 42 0.10 -1.44 4.41
C GLU A 42 1.26 -1.20 5.39
N PHE A 43 0.97 -0.41 6.41
CA PHE A 43 1.76 -0.22 7.62
C PHE A 43 0.84 -0.65 8.76
N ASP A 44 0.96 -1.92 9.14
CA ASP A 44 0.03 -2.58 10.04
C ASP A 44 0.64 -2.73 11.43
N ALA A 45 0.02 -2.05 12.39
CA ALA A 45 0.44 -2.03 13.78
C ALA A 45 -0.15 -3.18 14.59
N PHE A 46 -1.08 -3.95 14.04
CA PHE A 46 -1.84 -4.94 14.79
C PHE A 46 -2.07 -6.23 14.01
N ARG A 47 -1.50 -7.34 14.49
CA ARG A 47 -1.73 -8.66 13.89
C ARG A 47 -3.17 -9.18 14.08
N ASN A 48 -3.87 -9.38 12.98
CA ASN A 48 -5.09 -10.17 12.83
C ASN A 48 -4.81 -11.62 12.38
N ASP A 49 -5.86 -12.43 12.22
CA ASP A 49 -5.74 -13.86 11.88
C ASP A 49 -5.16 -14.13 10.47
N TRP A 50 -5.23 -13.14 9.57
CA TRP A 50 -4.72 -13.23 8.19
C TRP A 50 -3.28 -12.72 8.04
N ASP A 51 -2.70 -12.19 9.12
CA ASP A 51 -1.38 -11.57 9.12
C ASP A 51 -0.26 -12.57 9.43
N PRO A 52 1.00 -12.17 9.15
CA PRO A 52 2.17 -12.97 9.49
C PRO A 52 2.21 -13.42 10.95
N LYS A 53 2.52 -14.70 11.17
CA LYS A 53 2.52 -15.28 12.53
C LYS A 53 3.76 -14.94 13.35
N ASP A 54 4.82 -14.48 12.69
CA ASP A 54 6.14 -14.25 13.27
C ASP A 54 6.38 -12.81 13.77
N THR A 55 5.39 -11.92 13.65
CA THR A 55 5.46 -10.53 14.16
C THR A 55 4.09 -10.01 14.60
N MET A 56 4.04 -9.00 15.48
CA MET A 56 2.81 -8.25 15.77
C MET A 56 2.58 -7.06 14.84
N SER A 57 3.59 -6.64 14.07
CA SER A 57 3.52 -5.48 13.19
C SER A 57 4.36 -5.69 11.93
N HIS A 58 3.88 -5.24 10.78
CA HIS A 58 4.59 -5.40 9.50
C HIS A 58 4.36 -4.22 8.55
N VAL A 59 5.23 -4.15 7.53
CA VAL A 59 4.91 -3.46 6.28
C VAL A 59 4.58 -4.52 5.25
N GLY A 60 3.46 -4.35 4.55
CA GLY A 60 2.89 -5.35 3.65
C GLY A 60 2.66 -4.82 2.24
N VAL A 61 2.53 -5.72 1.27
CA VAL A 61 2.01 -5.44 -0.06
C VAL A 61 0.72 -6.22 -0.25
N ASP A 62 -0.36 -5.49 -0.46
CA ASP A 62 -1.71 -6.03 -0.55
C ASP A 62 -2.18 -5.97 -2.00
N VAL A 63 -2.77 -7.05 -2.47
CA VAL A 63 -3.29 -7.16 -3.84
C VAL A 63 -4.69 -7.75 -3.79
N ASN A 64 -5.70 -6.90 -3.96
CA ASN A 64 -7.12 -7.25 -3.97
C ASN A 64 -7.62 -7.97 -2.69
N ASN A 65 -6.81 -7.99 -1.63
CA ASN A 65 -7.07 -8.68 -0.37
C ASN A 65 -6.23 -8.02 0.73
N ILE A 66 -6.72 -8.06 1.97
CA ILE A 66 -6.02 -7.55 3.16
C ILE A 66 -4.85 -8.44 3.60
N SER A 67 -4.84 -9.72 3.20
CA SER A 67 -3.70 -10.59 3.47
C SER A 67 -2.57 -10.28 2.48
N SER A 68 -1.50 -9.70 2.99
CA SER A 68 -0.27 -9.35 2.26
C SER A 68 0.28 -10.50 1.40
N VAL A 69 0.59 -10.22 0.13
CA VAL A 69 1.31 -11.17 -0.77
C VAL A 69 2.81 -11.20 -0.49
N ALA A 70 3.34 -10.14 0.12
CA ALA A 70 4.70 -10.05 0.63
C ALA A 70 4.73 -9.10 1.83
N TYR A 71 5.60 -9.34 2.79
CA TYR A 71 5.71 -8.50 3.98
C TYR A 71 7.15 -8.43 4.49
N ALA A 72 7.43 -7.42 5.31
CA ALA A 72 8.60 -7.33 6.15
C ALA A 72 8.17 -7.22 7.62
N ALA A 73 8.62 -8.18 8.44
CA ALA A 73 8.36 -8.17 9.87
C ALA A 73 9.05 -6.98 10.55
N LEU A 74 8.29 -6.25 11.37
CA LEU A 74 8.78 -5.14 12.17
C LEU A 74 8.89 -5.54 13.65
N PRO A 75 9.65 -4.80 14.46
CA PRO A 75 9.63 -4.95 15.91
C PRO A 75 8.27 -4.55 16.48
N ASP A 76 7.84 -5.27 17.52
CA ASP A 76 6.58 -4.98 18.21
C ASP A 76 6.57 -3.54 18.78
N GLY A 77 5.47 -2.81 18.56
CA GLY A 77 5.31 -1.44 19.07
C GLY A 77 6.24 -0.40 18.41
N CYS A 78 6.81 -0.71 17.24
CA CYS A 78 7.70 0.21 16.53
C CYS A 78 7.00 1.44 15.95
N PHE A 79 5.67 1.40 15.77
CA PHE A 79 4.87 2.51 15.24
C PHE A 79 4.62 3.61 16.27
N ASN A 80 5.70 4.18 16.80
CA ASN A 80 5.68 5.31 17.70
C ASN A 80 6.65 6.39 17.24
N GLY A 81 6.11 7.49 16.72
CA GLY A 81 6.86 8.67 16.27
C GLY A 81 6.79 8.91 14.77
N ALA A 82 7.66 9.79 14.27
CA ALA A 82 7.77 10.08 12.86
C ALA A 82 8.55 8.99 12.11
N MET A 83 8.06 8.67 10.91
CA MET A 83 8.65 7.75 9.95
C MET A 83 8.64 8.36 8.55
N SER A 84 9.59 7.90 7.73
CA SER A 84 9.61 8.17 6.30
C SER A 84 9.34 6.87 5.57
N ALA A 85 8.48 6.90 4.56
CA ALA A 85 8.28 5.78 3.67
C ALA A 85 8.45 6.19 2.19
N TRP A 86 8.85 5.25 1.37
CA TRP A 86 8.95 5.43 -0.08
C TRP A 86 8.23 4.29 -0.73
N VAL A 87 7.25 4.59 -1.58
CA VAL A 87 6.53 3.59 -2.36
C VAL A 87 6.88 3.79 -3.83
N ARG A 88 7.26 2.71 -4.49
CA ARG A 88 7.68 2.73 -5.89
C ARG A 88 7.03 1.60 -6.65
N TYR A 89 6.43 1.94 -7.78
CA TYR A 89 6.02 0.96 -8.78
C TYR A 89 6.91 1.09 -10.02
N ASP A 90 7.64 0.02 -10.33
CA ASP A 90 8.41 -0.11 -11.56
C ASP A 90 7.69 -1.04 -12.52
N ALA A 91 7.02 -0.47 -13.53
CA ALA A 91 6.26 -1.29 -14.45
C ALA A 91 7.12 -1.98 -15.51
N ASN A 92 8.44 -1.71 -15.60
CA ASN A 92 9.33 -2.49 -16.49
C ASN A 92 9.41 -3.94 -16.05
N VAL A 93 9.30 -4.14 -14.75
CA VAL A 93 9.38 -5.43 -14.08
C VAL A 93 8.12 -5.73 -13.28
N SER A 94 7.04 -4.97 -13.50
CA SER A 94 5.77 -5.06 -12.79
C SER A 94 5.95 -5.31 -11.29
N THR A 95 6.70 -4.44 -10.60
CA THR A 95 7.05 -4.62 -9.19
C THR A 95 6.62 -3.42 -8.36
N LEU A 96 5.85 -3.68 -7.31
CA LEU A 96 5.57 -2.72 -6.25
C LEU A 96 6.55 -2.95 -5.11
N SER A 97 7.15 -1.88 -4.60
CA SER A 97 8.09 -1.93 -3.48
C SER A 97 7.85 -0.78 -2.53
N ALA A 98 8.15 -1.01 -1.25
CA ALA A 98 8.15 0.02 -0.24
C ALA A 98 9.39 -0.07 0.65
N THR A 99 9.87 1.09 1.07
CA THR A 99 10.92 1.26 2.08
C THR A 99 10.35 2.05 3.23
N LEU A 100 10.56 1.60 4.47
CA LEU A 100 10.19 2.29 5.70
C LEU A 100 11.45 2.62 6.52
N ARG A 101 11.52 3.84 7.04
CA ARG A 101 12.57 4.33 7.95
C ARG A 101 11.92 4.97 9.17
N PHE A 102 12.43 4.64 10.36
CA PHE A 102 12.01 5.25 11.62
C PHE A 102 12.84 6.51 11.90
N ASP A 103 12.25 7.69 11.75
CA ASP A 103 12.97 8.98 11.85
C ASP A 103 13.29 9.33 13.32
N ASP A 104 12.32 9.12 14.21
CA ASP A 104 12.50 9.36 15.65
C ASP A 104 13.19 8.19 16.37
N GLN A 105 13.26 7.02 15.73
CA GLN A 105 13.90 5.81 16.27
C GLN A 105 14.90 5.19 15.27
N PRO A 106 15.96 5.92 14.85
CA PRO A 106 16.85 5.49 13.78
C PRO A 106 17.61 4.18 14.09
N GLY A 107 17.70 3.78 15.37
CA GLY A 107 18.29 2.51 15.79
C GLY A 107 17.51 1.27 15.33
N LEU A 108 16.23 1.41 14.94
CA LEU A 108 15.44 0.32 14.35
C LEU A 108 15.83 0.01 12.91
N GLY A 109 16.50 0.95 12.22
CA GLY A 109 16.99 0.75 10.86
C GLY A 109 15.95 1.00 9.77
N ILE A 110 16.12 0.32 8.64
CA ILE A 110 15.33 0.48 7.41
C ILE A 110 14.76 -0.88 7.00
N TYR A 111 13.48 -0.91 6.68
CA TYR A 111 12.75 -2.11 6.27
C TYR A 111 12.29 -1.97 4.83
N ASN A 112 12.32 -3.06 4.08
CA ASN A 112 11.94 -3.07 2.67
C ASN A 112 11.01 -4.26 2.40
N VAL A 113 9.98 -4.01 1.58
CA VAL A 113 9.10 -5.05 1.06
C VAL A 113 8.95 -4.84 -0.45
N SER A 114 8.79 -5.93 -1.20
CA SER A 114 8.50 -5.87 -2.63
C SER A 114 7.75 -7.09 -3.10
N ALA A 115 6.85 -6.91 -4.05
CA ALA A 115 6.15 -8.00 -4.71
C ALA A 115 6.00 -7.73 -6.22
N PRO A 116 6.01 -8.77 -7.06
CA PRO A 116 5.57 -8.66 -8.44
C PRO A 116 4.05 -8.38 -8.44
N VAL A 117 3.65 -7.25 -9.02
CA VAL A 117 2.27 -6.81 -9.17
C VAL A 117 2.09 -6.24 -10.58
N ASP A 118 1.28 -6.87 -11.41
CA ASP A 118 0.87 -6.28 -12.69
C ASP A 118 -0.46 -5.56 -12.50
N LEU A 119 -0.41 -4.23 -12.35
CA LEU A 119 -1.63 -3.43 -12.07
C LEU A 119 -2.74 -3.65 -13.11
N ARG A 120 -2.41 -3.99 -14.37
CA ARG A 120 -3.43 -4.28 -15.38
C ARG A 120 -4.03 -5.67 -15.22
N ALA A 121 -3.21 -6.65 -14.88
CA ALA A 121 -3.67 -8.00 -14.60
C ALA A 121 -4.54 -8.04 -13.33
N GLU A 122 -4.22 -7.17 -12.35
CA GLU A 122 -5.01 -6.97 -11.12
C GLU A 122 -6.25 -6.08 -11.31
N GLU A 123 -6.69 -5.90 -12.56
CA GLU A 123 -7.93 -5.23 -12.94
C GLU A 123 -8.05 -3.74 -12.53
N LEU A 124 -6.93 -3.08 -12.21
CA LEU A 124 -6.97 -1.64 -11.97
C LEU A 124 -7.35 -0.89 -13.25
N PRO A 125 -8.34 0.02 -13.19
CA PRO A 125 -8.78 0.79 -14.33
C PRO A 125 -7.70 1.75 -14.85
N ARG A 126 -7.84 2.20 -16.10
CA ARG A 126 -6.92 3.18 -16.72
C ARG A 126 -6.85 4.51 -15.95
N GLN A 127 -7.95 4.88 -15.31
CA GLN A 127 -8.03 5.99 -14.38
C GLN A 127 -8.12 5.37 -12.99
N ALA A 128 -7.09 5.57 -12.17
CA ALA A 128 -7.01 5.05 -10.82
C ALA A 128 -6.96 6.21 -9.82
N ALA A 129 -7.47 5.98 -8.62
CA ALA A 129 -7.26 6.84 -7.47
C ALA A 129 -5.98 6.42 -6.76
N VAL A 130 -5.27 7.38 -6.19
CA VAL A 130 -4.18 7.14 -5.24
C VAL A 130 -4.47 7.89 -3.96
N GLY A 131 -4.14 7.31 -2.82
CA GLY A 131 -4.45 7.93 -1.55
C GLY A 131 -4.00 7.10 -0.36
N PHE A 132 -4.55 7.47 0.80
CA PHE A 132 -4.34 6.73 2.05
C PHE A 132 -5.68 6.27 2.59
N SER A 133 -5.68 5.10 3.21
CA SER A 133 -6.76 4.65 4.05
C SER A 133 -6.22 4.32 5.43
N ALA A 134 -7.07 4.44 6.43
CA ALA A 134 -6.77 3.99 7.77
C ALA A 134 -8.06 3.63 8.49
N ALA A 135 -7.97 2.68 9.39
CA ALA A 135 -9.01 2.36 10.33
C ALA A 135 -8.36 1.96 11.64
N THR A 136 -9.10 2.12 12.72
CA THR A 136 -8.73 1.68 14.07
C THR A 136 -9.77 0.68 14.55
N GLY A 137 -9.39 -0.15 15.52
CA GLY A 137 -10.24 -1.21 16.09
C GLY A 137 -10.53 -0.95 17.57
N ASP A 138 -10.42 -2.00 18.39
CA ASP A 138 -10.62 -1.91 19.84
C ASP A 138 -9.52 -1.09 20.54
N TYR A 139 -8.32 -1.05 19.95
CA TYR A 139 -7.20 -0.22 20.41
C TYR A 139 -7.15 1.06 19.61
N VAL A 140 -6.94 2.19 20.31
CA VAL A 140 -6.90 3.52 19.70
C VAL A 140 -5.49 3.83 19.21
N GLU A 141 -5.39 4.27 17.96
CA GLU A 141 -4.17 4.76 17.33
C GLU A 141 -4.49 5.99 16.46
N SER A 142 -3.50 6.86 16.26
CA SER A 142 -3.59 8.04 15.42
C SER A 142 -2.68 7.92 14.20
N HIS A 143 -3.29 7.97 13.02
CA HIS A 143 -2.57 7.99 11.76
C HIS A 143 -2.50 9.40 11.19
N GLN A 144 -1.29 9.94 11.02
CA GLN A 144 -1.08 11.30 10.52
C GLN A 144 -0.10 11.32 9.36
N ILE A 145 -0.57 11.85 8.22
CA ILE A 145 0.33 12.17 7.10
C ILE A 145 0.90 13.57 7.34
N LEU A 146 2.19 13.65 7.63
CA LEU A 146 2.87 14.93 7.87
C LEU A 146 3.19 15.65 6.56
N SER A 147 3.61 14.89 5.55
CA SER A 147 3.75 15.39 4.18
C SER A 147 3.73 14.23 3.18
N TRP A 148 3.34 14.53 1.94
CA TRP A 148 3.39 13.56 0.84
C TRP A 148 3.80 14.27 -0.45
N SER A 149 4.47 13.54 -1.33
CA SER A 149 4.60 13.91 -2.73
C SER A 149 4.42 12.68 -3.61
N PHE A 150 3.82 12.91 -4.77
CA PHE A 150 3.44 11.86 -5.69
C PHE A 150 3.89 12.24 -7.09
N GLU A 151 4.59 11.32 -7.76
CA GLU A 151 4.99 11.46 -9.15
C GLU A 151 4.63 10.20 -9.92
N SER A 152 3.94 10.39 -11.05
CA SER A 152 3.64 9.33 -12.00
C SER A 152 4.03 9.79 -13.40
N THR A 153 4.81 8.99 -14.10
CA THR A 153 5.20 9.29 -15.48
C THR A 153 4.83 8.16 -16.42
N LEU A 154 4.16 8.53 -17.51
CA LEU A 154 4.02 7.68 -18.67
C LEU A 154 5.22 7.96 -19.58
N THR A 155 6.16 7.03 -19.68
CA THR A 155 7.27 7.09 -20.64
C THR A 155 6.75 6.82 -22.05
N ASN A 156 6.03 7.78 -22.63
CA ASN A 156 5.83 7.84 -24.08
C ASN A 156 7.13 8.34 -24.73
N VAL A 157 8.19 7.53 -24.72
CA VAL A 157 9.33 7.78 -25.62
C VAL A 157 8.92 7.28 -27.01
N ALA A 158 8.17 8.12 -27.72
CA ALA A 158 8.04 8.02 -29.16
C ALA A 158 9.38 8.45 -29.81
N VAL A 159 10.42 7.61 -29.69
CA VAL A 159 11.34 7.50 -30.83
C VAL A 159 10.61 6.57 -31.78
N ILE A 160 10.01 7.13 -32.83
CA ILE A 160 9.41 6.36 -33.91
C ILE A 160 10.52 5.50 -34.53
N ASN A 161 10.65 4.28 -34.05
CA ASN A 161 11.23 3.17 -34.80
C ASN A 161 10.14 2.12 -34.99
N LYS A 162 10.07 1.60 -36.21
CA LYS A 162 8.92 0.98 -36.90
C LYS A 162 8.34 -0.32 -36.31
N THR A 163 8.41 -0.58 -35.00
CA THR A 163 8.08 -1.90 -34.43
C THR A 163 6.95 -1.92 -33.40
N GLY A 164 6.32 -0.78 -33.06
CA GLY A 164 4.99 -0.75 -32.44
C GLY A 164 4.83 -1.44 -31.07
N LYS A 165 5.90 -1.60 -30.28
CA LYS A 165 5.81 -2.17 -28.92
C LYS A 165 5.78 -1.07 -27.85
N TRP A 166 4.87 -1.23 -26.90
CA TRP A 166 4.68 -0.34 -25.74
C TRP A 166 5.60 -0.76 -24.59
N LEU A 167 6.22 0.21 -23.91
CA LEU A 167 6.99 0.05 -22.68
C LEU A 167 6.32 0.83 -21.53
N PRO A 168 6.67 0.58 -20.25
CA PRO A 168 5.73 0.68 -19.14
C PRO A 168 6.03 1.81 -18.13
N LEU A 169 5.02 2.06 -17.27
CA LEU A 169 4.85 3.10 -16.25
C LEU A 169 5.97 3.15 -15.17
N LEU A 170 6.41 4.33 -14.75
CA LEU A 170 7.23 4.49 -13.54
C LEU A 170 6.52 5.40 -12.54
N LEU A 171 6.27 4.88 -11.34
CA LEU A 171 5.66 5.60 -10.21
C LEU A 171 6.72 5.76 -9.11
N LEU A 172 7.05 7.00 -8.75
CA LEU A 172 7.86 7.32 -7.57
C LEU A 172 7.00 8.10 -6.57
N ILE A 173 6.99 7.65 -5.32
CA ILE A 173 6.24 8.31 -4.24
C ILE A 173 7.19 8.50 -3.06
N PHE A 174 7.23 9.73 -2.55
CA PHE A 174 7.91 10.06 -1.31
C PHE A 174 6.85 10.33 -0.24
N LEU A 175 6.98 9.68 0.91
CA LEU A 175 6.02 9.78 1.99
C LEU A 175 6.72 10.10 3.31
N LEU A 176 6.17 11.08 4.05
CA LEU A 176 6.50 11.30 5.45
C LEU A 176 5.25 11.01 6.28
N VAL A 177 5.29 9.93 7.05
CA VAL A 177 4.17 9.48 7.89
C VAL A 177 4.57 9.65 9.35
N SER A 178 3.73 10.22 10.19
CA SER A 178 3.82 10.00 11.64
C SER A 178 2.71 9.06 12.07
N LEU A 179 3.08 7.97 12.72
CA LEU A 179 2.16 7.06 13.38
C LEU A 179 2.36 7.26 14.89
N GLN A 180 1.28 7.62 15.60
CA GLN A 180 1.27 7.91 17.04
C GLN A 180 0.20 7.11 17.76
#